data_AF-A0A852E570-F1
#
_entry.id   AF-A0A852E570-F1
#
_cell.length_a   1.000
_cell.length_b   1.000
_cell.length_c   1.000
_cell.angle_alpha   90.00
_cell.angle_beta   90.00
_cell.angle_gamma   90.00
#
_symmetry.space_group_name_H-M   'P 1'
#
loop_
_entity.id
_entity.type
_entity.pdbx_description
1 polymer ?
#
loop_
_entity_poly.entity_id
_entity_poly.type
_entity_poly.pdbx_seq_one_letter_code
_entity_poly.pdbx_strand_id
1 'polypeptide(L)'
;AGVLCKLQGRDDIGRIELVQKLARENCQFFQADRKALEKAEQVDDGGGGERAREAAGAALFVIFTFVLNIASDSCMLVQKGGVYLVAKEIPLSIYFLPALANVLYLGLFLSSSAETLLDDFLLTYTVFMTTDDLCQALLRQYPFTEAYIHGNHQGKEDDSDVSCRKRKVLHLVSQWTSLYKDWLHEDEHLKQFLKTIYRNVLDDVYEYPVLEKDLKEFQKILGMHRRHTVDEYSPHRKNKTFFHQFSVKENWLQHRGTVNETEEIFCRVYITEHSYVSVKAQVSTSAQEILKIVAEKIQYPEEELALVTVSFSGEKHELQPNDLAISKSLESSSRMFVYRKDLTDSLSPFSENEELQQRSVRILGINTWDLALELTNFDWSLFNAIHEQELIYFTFSRQGSAENTENLSLLLQRCNEVQLWVATEILLCSQLCKRVQLVKKFIKIAAHCKAQRNLNSFFAIVMGLNTASVSRLSQTWEKIPGKFKKLFTELESLTDPSLNHKAYRDAFKKMKSPKIPFMPLLLKDVTFIHEGNKTFLDNLVNFEKLHMIADTVRSLRHCRNNQFGNEVPSKEHHELKPYVHHLHVIDNQQALFELSHRIEPRV
;
A
#
# COMPACT_ATOMS: atom_id res chain seq x y z
N ALA A 1 24.62 33.25 19.60
CA ALA A 1 25.92 32.53 19.52
C ALA A 1 25.79 31.22 20.28
N GLY A 2 25.57 30.10 19.57
CA GLY A 2 25.60 28.76 20.15
C GLY A 2 26.84 28.05 19.62
N VAL A 3 27.86 27.88 20.44
CA VAL A 3 29.04 27.09 20.09
C VAL A 3 28.62 25.63 20.13
N LEU A 4 28.56 24.96 18.98
CA LEU A 4 28.08 23.58 18.84
C LEU A 4 29.06 22.54 19.44
N CYS A 5 30.33 22.91 19.64
CA CYS A 5 31.37 22.11 20.30
C CYS A 5 32.62 23.00 20.51
N LYS A 6 33.36 22.81 21.61
CA LYS A 6 34.69 23.38 21.80
C LYS A 6 35.71 22.27 21.55
N LEU A 7 36.26 22.22 20.35
CA LEU A 7 37.26 21.22 19.94
C LEU A 7 38.57 21.47 20.70
N GLN A 8 39.06 20.46 21.43
CA GLN A 8 40.40 20.45 22.01
C GLN A 8 41.31 19.57 21.13
N GLY A 9 42.07 20.22 20.24
CA GLY A 9 43.12 19.57 19.47
C GLY A 9 43.02 19.85 17.97
N ARG A 10 44.18 20.02 17.31
CA ARG A 10 44.28 20.25 15.86
C ARG A 10 44.04 18.99 15.01
N ASP A 11 43.86 17.83 15.64
CA ASP A 11 43.93 16.53 14.94
C ASP A 11 42.57 15.99 14.44
N ASP A 12 41.45 16.52 14.93
CA ASP A 12 40.11 15.99 14.59
C ASP A 12 39.46 16.65 13.35
N ILE A 13 39.88 17.87 13.01
CA ILE A 13 39.42 18.57 11.79
C ILE A 13 40.01 17.91 10.53
N GLY A 14 41.18 17.26 10.67
CA GLY A 14 41.88 16.68 9.53
C GLY A 14 41.19 15.46 8.93
N ARG A 15 40.43 14.65 9.68
CA ARG A 15 40.08 13.30 9.21
C ARG A 15 38.98 13.25 8.15
N ILE A 16 37.97 14.12 8.23
CA ILE A 16 36.87 14.15 7.24
C ILE A 16 37.32 14.85 5.96
N GLU A 17 38.03 15.97 6.07
CA GLU A 17 38.61 16.65 4.90
C GLU A 17 39.72 15.81 4.24
N LEU A 18 40.54 15.09 5.01
CA LEU A 18 41.58 14.19 4.47
C LEU A 18 40.97 12.97 3.76
N VAL A 19 39.90 12.37 4.30
CA VAL A 19 39.19 11.26 3.61
C VAL A 19 38.53 11.74 2.31
N GLN A 20 37.97 12.96 2.30
CA GLN A 20 37.39 13.56 1.10
C GLN A 20 38.44 14.02 0.08
N LYS A 21 39.63 14.44 0.54
CA LYS A 21 40.76 14.84 -0.31
C LYS A 21 41.50 13.63 -0.89
N LEU A 22 41.70 12.57 -0.11
CA LEU A 22 42.32 11.32 -0.57
C LEU A 22 41.45 10.57 -1.58
N ALA A 23 40.13 10.68 -1.48
CA ALA A 23 39.20 10.16 -2.49
C ALA A 23 39.25 10.92 -3.83
N ARG A 24 39.76 12.16 -3.84
CA ARG A 24 39.94 12.97 -5.07
C ARG A 24 41.27 12.70 -5.79
N GLU A 25 42.25 12.06 -5.15
CA GLU A 25 43.64 11.97 -5.66
C GLU A 25 44.06 10.56 -6.15
N ASN A 26 43.15 9.58 -6.25
CA ASN A 26 43.37 8.28 -6.92
C ASN A 26 44.67 7.53 -6.51
N CYS A 27 45.03 7.55 -5.22
CA CYS A 27 46.23 6.85 -4.72
C CYS A 27 45.94 5.38 -4.34
N GLN A 28 46.84 4.47 -4.75
CA GLN A 28 46.80 3.03 -4.43
C GLN A 28 47.23 2.75 -2.98
N PHE A 29 46.57 1.79 -2.32
CA PHE A 29 46.88 1.38 -0.94
C PHE A 29 47.80 0.15 -0.89
N PHE A 30 48.74 0.12 0.07
CA PHE A 30 49.54 -1.06 0.41
C PHE A 30 48.79 -1.99 1.38
N GLN A 31 48.78 -3.27 1.08
CA GLN A 31 48.16 -4.36 1.85
C GLN A 31 49.13 -4.88 2.93
N ALA A 32 48.68 -4.97 4.18
CA ALA A 32 49.40 -5.69 5.24
C ALA A 32 48.89 -7.14 5.31
N ASP A 33 49.76 -8.09 4.99
CA ASP A 33 49.46 -9.53 4.94
C ASP A 33 49.25 -10.14 6.33
N ARG A 34 48.17 -10.92 6.47
CA ARG A 34 47.83 -11.70 7.67
C ARG A 34 48.44 -13.10 7.54
N LYS A 35 49.65 -13.33 8.06
CA LYS A 35 50.16 -14.67 8.37
C LYS A 35 50.75 -14.71 9.78
N ALA A 36 49.91 -15.11 10.74
CA ALA A 36 50.23 -15.90 11.93
C ALA A 36 49.22 -15.56 13.05
N LEU A 37 48.12 -16.31 13.14
CA LEU A 37 47.52 -16.72 14.42
C LEU A 37 46.42 -17.78 14.20
N GLU A 38 46.81 -18.98 13.77
CA GLU A 38 46.04 -20.18 14.06
C GLU A 38 46.74 -20.90 15.20
N LYS A 39 46.18 -20.76 16.43
CA LYS A 39 46.23 -21.69 17.57
C LYS A 39 45.93 -20.95 18.88
N ALA A 40 44.67 -20.99 19.30
CA ALA A 40 44.24 -21.13 20.70
C ALA A 40 42.71 -21.21 20.72
N GLU A 41 42.17 -22.40 21.01
CA GLU A 41 40.80 -22.55 21.47
C GLU A 41 40.67 -22.07 22.93
N GLN A 42 39.44 -21.63 23.25
CA GLN A 42 38.82 -21.46 24.57
C GLN A 42 39.03 -20.14 25.35
N VAL A 43 37.87 -19.60 25.72
CA VAL A 43 37.50 -18.76 26.87
C VAL A 43 37.41 -17.24 26.66
N ASP A 44 36.15 -16.80 26.77
CA ASP A 44 35.59 -15.52 27.21
C ASP A 44 35.51 -14.27 26.31
N ASP A 45 34.34 -13.66 26.47
CA ASP A 45 33.83 -12.31 26.19
C ASP A 45 34.67 -11.33 25.33
N GLY A 46 34.02 -10.76 24.29
CA GLY A 46 34.52 -9.57 23.58
C GLY A 46 34.66 -9.69 22.06
N GLY A 47 33.55 -9.74 21.33
CA GLY A 47 33.53 -9.49 19.88
C GLY A 47 33.56 -7.99 19.58
N GLY A 48 34.71 -7.50 19.10
CA GLY A 48 34.98 -6.07 18.87
C GLY A 48 34.08 -5.39 17.84
N GLY A 49 33.17 -4.55 18.34
CA GLY A 49 32.78 -3.31 17.67
C GLY A 49 33.57 -2.16 18.29
N GLU A 50 34.07 -1.23 17.48
CA GLU A 50 34.69 0.00 17.99
C GLU A 50 33.63 0.86 18.70
N ARG A 51 33.53 0.72 20.04
CA ARG A 51 32.84 1.64 20.92
C ARG A 51 33.78 2.77 21.31
N ALA A 52 33.51 3.99 20.86
CA ALA A 52 34.05 5.18 21.51
C ALA A 52 33.35 5.37 22.87
N ARG A 53 34.12 5.38 23.96
CA ARG A 53 33.63 5.66 25.32
C ARG A 53 33.25 7.14 25.48
N GLU A 54 32.20 7.37 26.27
CA GLU A 54 31.65 8.66 26.66
C GLU A 54 32.70 9.68 27.12
N ALA A 55 32.61 10.89 26.55
CA ALA A 55 32.85 12.12 27.28
C ALA A 55 31.61 13.01 27.09
N ALA A 56 31.11 13.55 28.20
CA ALA A 56 29.88 14.30 28.37
C ALA A 56 29.37 15.10 27.15
N GLY A 57 28.12 14.81 26.76
CA GLY A 57 27.25 15.80 26.09
C GLY A 57 27.49 16.08 24.60
N ALA A 58 27.98 15.12 23.81
CA ALA A 58 28.15 15.27 22.37
C ALA A 58 27.19 14.37 21.56
N ALA A 59 26.54 14.95 20.54
CA ALA A 59 25.75 14.22 19.55
C ALA A 59 26.68 13.38 18.65
N LEU A 60 26.48 12.06 18.62
CA LEU A 60 27.27 11.14 17.79
C LEU A 60 26.46 10.76 16.54
N PHE A 61 26.89 11.21 15.37
CA PHE A 61 26.42 10.67 14.09
C PHE A 61 27.28 9.47 13.72
N VAL A 62 26.67 8.29 13.55
CA VAL A 62 27.35 7.11 12.98
C VAL A 62 26.86 6.93 11.55
N ILE A 63 27.61 7.48 10.60
CA ILE A 63 27.43 7.21 9.17
C ILE A 63 28.44 6.12 8.79
N PHE A 64 27.97 4.93 8.42
CA PHE A 64 28.80 3.97 7.71
C PHE A 64 28.83 4.38 6.22
N THR A 65 29.98 4.86 5.75
CA THR A 65 30.19 5.20 4.35
C THR A 65 30.41 3.92 3.54
N PHE A 66 29.55 3.65 2.55
CA PHE A 66 29.84 2.66 1.51
C PHE A 66 30.79 3.27 0.48
N VAL A 67 31.95 2.63 0.26
CA VAL A 67 32.78 2.88 -0.92
C VAL A 67 32.26 1.99 -2.04
N LEU A 68 31.53 2.57 -3.00
CA LEU A 68 31.17 1.90 -4.25
C LEU A 68 32.35 2.01 -5.23
N ASN A 69 33.14 0.95 -5.38
CA ASN A 69 34.08 0.84 -6.48
C ASN A 69 33.34 0.48 -7.77
N ILE A 70 33.53 1.30 -8.81
CA ILE A 70 33.17 0.95 -10.18
C ILE A 70 34.06 -0.22 -10.60
N ALA A 71 33.42 -1.26 -11.14
CA ALA A 71 33.98 -2.59 -11.34
C ALA A 71 35.27 -2.66 -12.17
N SER A 72 36.19 -3.52 -11.75
CA SER A 72 36.97 -4.37 -12.65
C SER A 72 37.07 -5.78 -12.04
N ASP A 73 37.08 -6.77 -12.92
CA ASP A 73 36.81 -8.19 -12.66
C ASP A 73 37.52 -8.81 -11.44
N SER A 74 36.78 -9.74 -10.83
CA SER A 74 37.22 -10.88 -10.01
C SER A 74 37.05 -10.78 -8.48
N CYS A 75 36.24 -11.73 -7.98
CA CYS A 75 36.19 -12.29 -6.63
C CYS A 75 35.40 -11.54 -5.54
N MET A 76 34.63 -12.34 -4.81
CA MET A 76 33.59 -11.99 -3.84
C MET A 76 34.16 -11.69 -2.45
N LEU A 77 33.60 -10.68 -1.75
CA LEU A 77 33.34 -10.67 -0.30
C LEU A 77 32.47 -9.46 0.05
N VAL A 78 31.21 -9.72 0.45
CA VAL A 78 30.22 -8.71 0.84
C VAL A 78 30.29 -8.50 2.35
N GLN A 79 30.73 -7.32 2.81
CA GLN A 79 30.50 -6.86 4.19
C GLN A 79 29.27 -5.95 4.22
N LYS A 80 28.27 -6.30 5.05
CA LYS A 80 27.05 -5.51 5.28
C LYS A 80 27.31 -4.45 6.36
N GLY A 81 27.04 -3.18 6.06
CA GLY A 81 26.95 -2.09 7.05
C GLY A 81 25.62 -1.35 6.89
N GLY A 82 24.93 -1.07 7.99
CA GLY A 82 23.65 -0.33 8.01
C GLY A 82 23.85 1.17 8.26
N VAL A 83 22.91 1.99 7.78
CA VAL A 83 22.83 3.42 8.12
C VAL A 83 21.91 3.57 9.34
N TYR A 84 22.36 4.26 10.38
CA TYR A 84 21.59 4.51 11.60
C TYR A 84 21.36 6.02 11.78
N LEU A 85 20.14 6.44 12.10
CA LEU A 85 19.78 7.85 12.32
C LEU A 85 19.39 8.12 13.77
N VAL A 86 19.96 9.16 14.39
CA VAL A 86 19.90 9.39 15.84
C VAL A 86 18.57 10.01 16.28
N ALA A 87 17.86 9.42 17.25
CA ALA A 87 16.62 9.95 17.84
C ALA A 87 16.59 9.78 19.38
N LYS A 88 17.34 10.61 20.13
CA LYS A 88 17.34 10.55 21.60
C LYS A 88 16.16 11.32 22.21
N GLU A 89 15.67 10.83 23.36
CA GLU A 89 14.55 11.31 24.21
C GLU A 89 14.54 12.82 24.57
N ILE A 90 14.29 13.69 23.60
CA ILE A 90 13.97 15.13 23.71
C ILE A 90 12.97 15.42 22.56
N PRO A 91 11.99 16.35 22.67
CA PRO A 91 10.95 16.51 21.64
C PRO A 91 11.57 16.53 20.23
N LEU A 92 11.10 15.61 19.37
CA LEU A 92 11.61 15.27 18.03
C LEU A 92 12.08 16.47 17.20
N SER A 93 11.50 17.63 17.47
CA SER A 93 11.79 18.91 16.84
C SER A 93 13.27 19.37 16.88
N ILE A 94 14.09 19.04 17.90
CA ILE A 94 15.35 19.80 18.12
C ILE A 94 16.59 19.23 17.38
N TYR A 95 16.67 17.93 17.11
CA TYR A 95 17.87 17.31 16.49
C TYR A 95 17.61 16.46 15.24
N PHE A 96 16.38 16.40 14.73
CA PHE A 96 16.14 15.86 13.38
C PHE A 96 16.61 16.82 12.27
N LEU A 97 16.84 18.11 12.60
CA LEU A 97 17.30 19.13 11.68
C LEU A 97 18.62 18.76 10.95
N PRO A 98 19.69 18.26 11.59
CA PRO A 98 20.93 17.93 10.89
C PRO A 98 20.86 16.58 10.15
N ALA A 99 19.99 15.65 10.56
CA ALA A 99 19.73 14.39 9.84
C ALA A 99 18.99 14.63 8.52
N LEU A 100 17.95 15.47 8.55
CA LEU A 100 17.27 15.97 7.37
C LEU A 100 18.21 16.84 6.53
N ALA A 101 19.05 17.68 7.16
CA ALA A 101 20.09 18.42 6.46
C ALA A 101 21.12 17.51 5.81
N ASN A 102 21.45 16.33 6.38
CA ASN A 102 22.32 15.32 5.78
C ASN A 102 21.62 14.53 4.66
N VAL A 103 20.33 14.21 4.74
CA VAL A 103 19.55 13.68 3.61
C VAL A 103 19.46 14.72 2.49
N LEU A 104 19.24 15.99 2.83
CA LEU A 104 19.28 17.15 1.93
C LEU A 104 20.71 17.47 1.45
N TYR A 105 21.77 17.14 2.20
CA TYR A 105 23.18 17.28 1.79
C TYR A 105 23.61 16.13 0.88
N LEU A 106 23.15 14.89 1.14
CA LEU A 106 23.32 13.73 0.26
C LEU A 106 22.59 13.88 -1.08
N GLY A 107 21.59 14.77 -1.16
CA GLY A 107 21.03 15.25 -2.43
C GLY A 107 22.02 15.98 -3.33
N LEU A 108 23.25 16.27 -2.87
CA LEU A 108 24.38 16.63 -3.73
C LEU A 108 24.99 15.36 -4.31
N PHE A 109 24.33 14.80 -5.32
CA PHE A 109 24.89 14.16 -6.52
C PHE A 109 23.67 13.54 -7.20
N LEU A 110 23.33 14.04 -8.40
CA LEU A 110 22.30 13.51 -9.30
C LEU A 110 22.60 12.04 -9.62
N SER A 111 22.22 11.15 -8.70
CA SER A 111 22.47 9.73 -8.73
C SER A 111 21.20 9.01 -8.31
N SER A 112 20.88 7.92 -9.02
CA SER A 112 19.71 7.09 -8.76
C SER A 112 19.60 6.61 -7.30
N SER A 113 20.72 6.55 -6.57
CA SER A 113 20.78 6.18 -5.15
C SER A 113 20.22 7.23 -4.20
N ALA A 114 20.39 8.54 -4.46
CA ALA A 114 19.91 9.60 -3.57
C ALA A 114 18.37 9.73 -3.63
N GLU A 115 17.81 9.56 -4.83
CA GLU A 115 16.36 9.52 -5.03
C GLU A 115 15.71 8.33 -4.32
N THR A 116 16.38 7.17 -4.30
CA THR A 116 15.90 5.96 -3.61
C THR A 116 15.84 6.18 -2.10
N LEU A 117 16.87 6.78 -1.50
CA LEU A 117 16.90 7.09 -0.07
C LEU A 117 15.82 8.11 0.35
N LEU A 118 15.58 9.12 -0.50
CA LEU A 118 14.50 10.08 -0.28
C LEU A 118 13.13 9.41 -0.36
N ASP A 119 12.91 8.55 -1.35
CA ASP A 119 11.68 7.76 -1.50
C ASP A 119 11.51 6.80 -0.31
N ASP A 120 12.57 6.15 0.17
CA ASP A 120 12.53 5.31 1.39
C ASP A 120 12.06 6.11 2.61
N PHE A 121 12.66 7.28 2.83
CA PHE A 121 12.29 8.18 3.92
C PHE A 121 10.82 8.61 3.81
N LEU A 122 10.40 9.13 2.66
CA LEU A 122 9.05 9.64 2.46
C LEU A 122 7.99 8.53 2.53
N LEU A 123 8.33 7.32 2.08
CA LEU A 123 7.44 6.17 2.24
C LEU A 123 7.25 5.82 3.71
N THR A 124 8.30 5.89 4.53
CA THR A 124 8.31 5.23 5.85
C THR A 124 8.39 6.17 7.05
N TYR A 125 8.40 7.50 6.86
CA TYR A 125 8.55 8.45 7.98
C TYR A 125 7.48 8.28 9.07
N THR A 126 6.25 7.95 8.68
CA THR A 126 5.11 7.72 9.59
C THR A 126 5.35 6.59 10.60
N VAL A 127 6.34 5.72 10.36
CA VAL A 127 6.74 4.66 11.29
C VAL A 127 7.46 5.19 12.53
N PHE A 128 8.11 6.35 12.43
CA PHE A 128 8.97 6.87 13.52
C PHE A 128 8.82 8.37 13.80
N MET A 129 8.08 9.12 12.98
CA MET A 129 7.78 10.54 13.20
C MET A 129 6.38 10.90 12.70
N THR A 130 5.79 11.94 13.28
CA THR A 130 4.47 12.43 12.88
C THR A 130 4.55 13.37 11.67
N THR A 131 3.43 13.57 10.97
CA THR A 131 3.31 14.59 9.91
C THR A 131 3.65 16.00 10.43
N ASP A 132 3.21 16.33 11.64
CA ASP A 132 3.49 17.64 12.27
C ASP A 132 5.00 17.81 12.53
N ASP A 133 5.67 16.79 13.08
CA ASP A 133 7.12 16.83 13.31
C ASP A 133 7.88 17.07 11.99
N LEU A 134 7.49 16.40 10.91
CA LEU A 134 8.09 16.59 9.59
C LEU A 134 7.83 18.01 9.05
N CYS A 135 6.59 18.51 9.16
CA CYS A 135 6.23 19.87 8.76
C CYS A 135 7.07 20.91 9.51
N GLN A 136 7.18 20.81 10.84
CA GLN A 136 7.96 21.73 11.66
C GLN A 136 9.46 21.66 11.31
N ALA A 137 9.99 20.45 11.08
CA ALA A 137 11.38 20.28 10.66
C ALA A 137 11.67 20.95 9.31
N LEU A 138 10.78 20.80 8.33
CA LEU A 138 10.93 21.42 7.01
C LEU A 138 10.80 22.96 7.07
N LEU A 139 9.89 23.50 7.88
CA LEU A 139 9.79 24.96 8.05
C LEU A 139 11.06 25.56 8.66
N ARG A 140 11.68 24.87 9.63
CA ARG A 140 12.94 25.32 10.22
C ARG A 140 14.11 25.26 9.24
N GLN A 141 14.07 24.35 8.27
CA GLN A 141 15.07 24.21 7.21
C GLN A 141 14.87 25.14 6.02
N TYR A 142 13.72 25.80 5.91
CA TYR A 142 13.40 26.70 4.80
C TYR A 142 13.88 28.16 4.98
N PRO A 143 14.61 28.47 6.08
CA PRO A 143 14.51 29.70 6.89
C PRO A 143 13.78 30.94 6.34
N PHE A 144 12.99 31.54 7.23
CA PHE A 144 12.35 32.86 7.09
C PHE A 144 13.31 34.00 7.48
N THR A 145 13.41 35.02 6.63
CA THR A 145 14.39 36.12 6.68
C THR A 145 14.07 37.19 7.74
N GLU A 146 13.78 36.84 9.00
CA GLU A 146 13.56 37.86 10.06
C GLU A 146 14.64 37.92 11.15
N ALA A 147 15.60 36.98 11.20
CA ALA A 147 16.61 36.97 12.27
C ALA A 147 17.86 37.85 12.01
N TYR A 148 17.98 38.50 10.85
CA TYR A 148 19.19 39.24 10.47
C TYR A 148 19.15 40.76 10.71
N ILE A 149 18.18 41.29 11.47
CA ILE A 149 18.16 42.73 11.79
C ILE A 149 18.83 43.05 13.14
N HIS A 150 19.00 42.11 14.08
CA HIS A 150 19.53 42.46 15.42
C HIS A 150 20.48 41.44 16.05
N GLY A 151 21.70 41.31 15.53
CA GLY A 151 22.78 40.77 16.37
C GLY A 151 24.01 40.30 15.61
N ASN A 152 25.02 41.18 15.56
CA ASN A 152 26.43 40.90 15.25
C ASN A 152 26.86 39.45 15.53
N HIS A 153 27.14 38.67 14.48
CA HIS A 153 28.39 37.91 14.35
C HIS A 153 28.58 37.44 12.90
N GLN A 154 29.81 37.62 12.43
CA GLN A 154 30.30 37.45 11.07
C GLN A 154 30.38 35.97 10.68
N GLY A 155 29.48 35.56 9.80
CA GLY A 155 29.59 34.39 8.93
C GLY A 155 28.67 34.67 7.75
N LYS A 156 29.22 35.21 6.65
CA LYS A 156 28.45 35.37 5.41
C LYS A 156 28.28 33.97 4.84
N GLU A 157 27.14 33.32 5.11
CA GLU A 157 26.71 32.22 4.24
C GLU A 157 26.53 32.81 2.84
N ASP A 158 27.13 32.19 1.82
CA ASP A 158 26.98 32.65 0.44
C ASP A 158 25.51 32.56 0.02
N ASP A 159 25.03 33.56 -0.70
CA ASP A 159 23.65 33.65 -1.19
C ASP A 159 23.24 32.43 -2.06
N SER A 160 24.24 31.80 -2.69
CA SER A 160 24.14 30.52 -3.38
C SER A 160 23.78 29.34 -2.45
N ASP A 161 24.30 29.30 -1.23
CA ASP A 161 24.04 28.20 -0.28
C ASP A 161 22.66 28.31 0.37
N VAL A 162 22.16 29.53 0.55
CA VAL A 162 20.79 29.79 1.03
C VAL A 162 19.77 29.35 -0.02
N SER A 163 19.92 29.80 -1.26
CA SER A 163 19.01 29.42 -2.35
C SER A 163 19.03 27.91 -2.65
N CYS A 164 20.21 27.27 -2.55
CA CYS A 164 20.34 25.82 -2.68
C CYS A 164 19.54 25.07 -1.60
N ARG A 165 19.61 25.49 -0.33
CA ARG A 165 18.83 24.88 0.76
C ARG A 165 17.33 25.03 0.56
N LYS A 166 16.86 26.24 0.20
CA LYS A 166 15.44 26.50 -0.10
C LYS A 166 14.93 25.58 -1.21
N ARG A 167 15.66 25.44 -2.32
CA ARG A 167 15.30 24.53 -3.43
C ARG A 167 15.21 23.07 -3.00
N LYS A 168 16.12 22.60 -2.14
CA LYS A 168 16.11 21.21 -1.65
C LYS A 168 14.88 20.91 -0.81
N VAL A 169 14.48 21.84 0.06
CA VAL A 169 13.24 21.70 0.85
C VAL A 169 12.03 21.66 -0.08
N LEU A 170 11.95 22.54 -1.07
CA LEU A 170 10.84 22.54 -2.04
C LEU A 170 10.80 21.26 -2.87
N HIS A 171 11.95 20.75 -3.28
CA HIS A 171 12.02 19.47 -3.97
C HIS A 171 11.50 18.32 -3.10
N LEU A 172 11.91 18.26 -1.82
CA LEU A 172 11.40 17.26 -0.87
C LEU A 172 9.89 17.38 -0.70
N VAL A 173 9.36 18.58 -0.50
CA VAL A 173 7.91 18.79 -0.36
C VAL A 173 7.17 18.42 -1.65
N SER A 174 7.75 18.71 -2.81
CA SER A 174 7.20 18.29 -4.11
C SER A 174 7.11 16.76 -4.21
N GLN A 175 8.19 16.05 -3.90
CA GLN A 175 8.20 14.58 -3.87
C GLN A 175 7.22 14.02 -2.85
N TRP A 176 7.17 14.61 -1.65
CA TRP A 176 6.27 14.19 -0.58
C TRP A 176 4.80 14.33 -1.00
N THR A 177 4.42 15.49 -1.54
CA THR A 177 3.06 15.76 -2.00
C THR A 177 2.69 14.89 -3.20
N SER A 178 3.64 14.64 -4.12
CA SER A 178 3.42 13.74 -5.25
C SER A 178 3.25 12.28 -4.83
N LEU A 179 3.92 11.85 -3.75
CA LEU A 179 3.85 10.48 -3.24
C LEU A 179 2.53 10.22 -2.51
N TYR A 180 2.08 11.17 -1.71
CA TYR A 180 0.84 11.05 -0.94
C TYR A 180 -0.41 11.47 -1.72
N LYS A 181 -0.30 12.33 -2.75
CA LYS A 181 -1.45 12.83 -3.54
C LYS A 181 -2.60 13.29 -2.63
N ASP A 182 -3.73 12.60 -2.70
CA ASP A 182 -4.95 12.90 -1.94
C ASP A 182 -4.97 12.24 -0.54
N TRP A 183 -4.00 11.38 -0.21
CA TRP A 183 -3.94 10.60 1.04
C TRP A 183 -3.93 11.46 2.31
N LEU A 184 -3.25 12.62 2.27
CA LEU A 184 -3.15 13.54 3.41
C LEU A 184 -4.06 14.77 3.25
N HIS A 185 -5.08 14.71 2.39
CA HIS A 185 -5.94 15.87 2.13
C HIS A 185 -6.76 16.31 3.35
N GLU A 186 -6.92 15.47 4.37
CA GLU A 186 -7.61 15.83 5.63
C GLU A 186 -6.67 16.31 6.74
N ASP A 187 -5.34 16.18 6.57
CA ASP A 187 -4.38 16.57 7.59
C ASP A 187 -4.24 18.11 7.68
N GLU A 188 -4.82 18.69 8.73
CA GLU A 188 -4.77 20.14 8.98
C GLU A 188 -3.35 20.68 9.19
N HIS A 189 -2.44 19.87 9.74
CA HIS A 189 -1.04 20.26 9.92
C HIS A 189 -0.35 20.39 8.56
N LEU A 190 -0.58 19.43 7.66
CA LEU A 190 -0.05 19.50 6.30
C LEU A 190 -0.62 20.71 5.54
N LYS A 191 -1.94 20.95 5.62
CA LYS A 191 -2.57 22.12 4.98
C LYS A 191 -1.96 23.43 5.46
N GLN A 192 -1.79 23.58 6.77
CA GLN A 192 -1.21 24.78 7.36
C GLN A 192 0.27 24.95 6.96
N PHE A 193 1.02 23.84 6.92
CA PHE A 193 2.40 23.81 6.44
C PHE A 193 2.50 24.27 4.98
N LEU A 194 1.72 23.68 4.07
CA LEU A 194 1.73 24.00 2.64
C LEU A 194 1.39 25.48 2.39
N LYS A 195 0.42 26.04 3.12
CA LYS A 195 0.09 27.47 3.07
C LYS A 195 1.26 28.35 3.53
N THR A 196 1.91 27.94 4.62
CA THR A 196 3.01 28.71 5.23
C THR A 196 4.23 28.72 4.31
N ILE A 197 4.62 27.56 3.79
CA ILE A 197 5.78 27.45 2.89
C ILE A 197 5.50 28.15 1.56
N TYR A 198 4.28 28.08 1.02
CA TYR A 198 3.91 28.82 -0.18
C TYR A 198 4.11 30.34 -0.03
N ARG A 199 3.65 30.90 1.09
CA ARG A 199 3.84 32.34 1.38
C ARG A 199 5.32 32.69 1.47
N ASN A 200 6.11 31.88 2.19
CA ASN A 200 7.54 32.11 2.33
C ASN A 200 8.26 32.08 0.97
N VAL A 201 7.92 31.12 0.09
CA VAL A 201 8.49 31.04 -1.26
C VAL A 201 8.15 32.29 -2.07
N LEU A 202 6.89 32.76 -2.00
CA LEU A 202 6.45 33.96 -2.71
C LEU A 202 7.25 35.20 -2.31
N ASP A 203 7.46 35.39 -1.01
CA ASP A 203 8.25 36.50 -0.47
C ASP A 203 9.72 36.38 -0.91
N ASP A 204 10.26 35.15 -0.92
CA ASP A 204 11.64 34.86 -1.29
C ASP A 204 11.95 34.96 -2.78
N VAL A 205 10.97 34.82 -3.69
CA VAL A 205 11.23 34.90 -5.15
C VAL A 205 11.80 36.28 -5.54
N TYR A 206 11.46 37.34 -4.80
CA TYR A 206 12.01 38.68 -5.05
C TYR A 206 13.51 38.75 -4.79
N GLU A 207 13.98 38.12 -3.71
CA GLU A 207 15.40 38.09 -3.31
C GLU A 207 16.16 36.97 -4.04
N TYR A 208 15.49 35.86 -4.34
CA TYR A 208 16.02 34.65 -4.96
C TYR A 208 15.24 34.26 -6.23
N PRO A 209 15.49 34.93 -7.38
CA PRO A 209 14.77 34.64 -8.63
C PRO A 209 14.89 33.18 -9.12
N VAL A 210 15.92 32.46 -8.68
CA VAL A 210 16.12 31.03 -9.01
C VAL A 210 14.96 30.14 -8.53
N LEU A 211 14.19 30.58 -7.52
CA LEU A 211 13.05 29.86 -6.96
C LEU A 211 11.78 29.97 -7.82
N GLU A 212 11.75 30.80 -8.87
CA GLU A 212 10.56 30.99 -9.70
C GLU A 212 10.08 29.69 -10.36
N LYS A 213 11.02 28.81 -10.74
CA LYS A 213 10.69 27.49 -11.30
C LYS A 213 10.03 26.59 -10.25
N ASP A 214 10.60 26.52 -9.06
CA ASP A 214 10.10 25.70 -7.96
C ASP A 214 8.72 26.20 -7.49
N LEU A 215 8.49 27.52 -7.47
CA LEU A 215 7.19 28.12 -7.18
C LEU A 215 6.13 27.70 -8.21
N LYS A 216 6.44 27.72 -9.52
CA LYS A 216 5.50 27.27 -10.57
C LYS A 216 5.15 25.80 -10.43
N GLU A 217 6.13 24.97 -10.07
CA GLU A 217 5.92 23.55 -9.80
C GLU A 217 5.04 23.35 -8.56
N PHE A 218 5.28 24.11 -7.50
CA PHE A 218 4.46 24.11 -6.30
C PHE A 218 3.02 24.56 -6.57
N GLN A 219 2.82 25.58 -7.40
CA GLN A 219 1.49 26.03 -7.85
C GLN A 219 0.75 24.94 -8.62
N LYS A 220 1.46 24.18 -9.46
CA LYS A 220 0.89 23.05 -10.18
C LYS A 220 0.44 21.94 -9.21
N ILE A 221 1.26 21.63 -8.21
CA ILE A 221 0.97 20.61 -7.18
C ILE A 221 -0.24 21.02 -6.35
N LEU A 222 -0.36 22.29 -5.98
CA LEU A 222 -1.50 22.85 -5.24
C LEU A 222 -2.75 23.10 -6.10
N GLY A 223 -2.74 22.75 -7.39
CA GLY A 223 -3.88 22.97 -8.30
C GLY A 223 -4.17 24.44 -8.65
N MET A 224 -3.24 25.37 -8.34
CA MET A 224 -3.40 26.80 -8.59
C MET A 224 -3.17 27.14 -10.07
N HIS A 225 -4.21 27.11 -10.89
CA HIS A 225 -4.14 27.71 -12.22
C HIS A 225 -4.22 29.24 -12.10
N ARG A 226 -3.20 29.94 -12.61
CA ARG A 226 -3.25 31.40 -12.85
C ARG A 226 -4.53 31.71 -13.63
N ARG A 227 -5.48 32.44 -13.04
CA ARG A 227 -6.36 33.26 -13.86
C ARG A 227 -5.49 34.37 -14.44
N HIS A 228 -5.23 34.30 -15.73
CA HIS A 228 -4.69 35.43 -16.48
C HIS A 228 -5.64 36.62 -16.27
N THR A 229 -5.19 37.65 -15.57
CA THR A 229 -5.65 39.03 -15.82
C THR A 229 -4.51 39.74 -16.51
N VAL A 230 -4.70 39.94 -17.80
CA VAL A 230 -3.89 40.77 -18.69
C VAL A 230 -4.00 42.23 -18.22
N ASP A 231 -2.89 42.96 -18.33
CA ASP A 231 -2.70 44.41 -18.22
C ASP A 231 -3.02 45.13 -16.89
N GLU A 232 -1.96 45.51 -16.17
CA GLU A 232 -1.69 46.89 -15.75
C GLU A 232 -0.34 46.96 -14.99
N TYR A 233 0.77 47.03 -15.73
CA TYR A 233 2.05 47.50 -15.18
C TYR A 233 2.22 48.96 -15.58
N SER A 234 1.88 49.89 -14.66
CA SER A 234 2.30 51.29 -14.76
C SER A 234 3.16 51.61 -13.53
N PRO A 235 4.47 51.89 -13.68
CA PRO A 235 5.40 51.89 -12.57
C PRO A 235 5.51 53.28 -11.91
N HIS A 236 4.41 53.96 -11.57
CA HIS A 236 4.50 55.27 -10.91
C HIS A 236 3.32 55.54 -9.95
N ARG A 237 3.36 55.01 -8.72
CA ARG A 237 2.85 55.74 -7.55
C ARG A 237 3.37 55.18 -6.23
N LYS A 238 4.10 56.03 -5.51
CA LYS A 238 4.45 55.90 -4.09
C LYS A 238 3.17 56.01 -3.26
N ASN A 239 2.79 54.98 -2.52
CA ASN A 239 2.43 55.04 -1.10
C ASN A 239 1.84 53.72 -0.56
N LYS A 240 2.01 53.60 0.77
CA LYS A 240 1.59 52.57 1.71
C LYS A 240 0.15 52.04 1.50
N THR A 241 -0.06 50.85 2.09
CA THR A 241 -1.30 50.07 2.29
C THR A 241 -1.83 49.26 1.09
N PHE A 242 -1.39 48.00 0.98
CA PHE A 242 -2.12 46.91 0.31
C PHE A 242 -1.94 45.59 1.07
N PHE A 243 -2.33 45.56 2.34
CA PHE A 243 -2.88 44.34 2.95
C PHE A 243 -4.39 44.48 2.88
N HIS A 244 -5.00 44.10 1.76
CA HIS A 244 -6.35 43.56 1.70
C HIS A 244 -6.66 43.18 0.25
N GLN A 245 -7.42 42.09 0.12
CA GLN A 245 -8.00 41.57 -1.11
C GLN A 245 -7.15 40.61 -1.97
N PHE A 246 -6.42 39.71 -1.31
CA PHE A 246 -6.60 38.30 -1.65
C PHE A 246 -7.51 37.69 -0.60
N SER A 247 -8.82 37.87 -0.78
CA SER A 247 -9.77 36.97 -0.15
C SER A 247 -9.50 35.61 -0.78
N VAL A 248 -8.74 34.78 -0.06
CA VAL A 248 -8.68 33.33 -0.22
C VAL A 248 -10.12 32.85 0.01
N LYS A 249 -11.00 33.04 -0.97
CA LYS A 249 -12.28 32.35 -1.01
C LYS A 249 -11.91 30.88 -0.99
N GLU A 250 -12.49 30.15 -0.04
CA GLU A 250 -12.28 28.74 0.32
C GLU A 250 -12.58 27.75 -0.82
N ASN A 251 -12.36 28.13 -2.08
CA ASN A 251 -12.50 27.27 -3.25
C ASN A 251 -11.40 26.19 -3.33
N TRP A 252 -10.42 26.20 -2.43
CA TRP A 252 -9.48 25.11 -2.19
C TRP A 252 -10.19 23.87 -1.64
N LEU A 253 -11.37 24.09 -1.04
CA LEU A 253 -12.37 23.10 -0.69
C LEU A 253 -13.43 23.03 -1.79
N GLN A 254 -13.03 22.92 -3.06
CA GLN A 254 -13.78 21.94 -3.84
C GLN A 254 -13.43 20.60 -3.21
N HIS A 255 -14.19 20.26 -2.17
CA HIS A 255 -14.56 18.89 -1.90
C HIS A 255 -14.62 18.19 -3.26
N ARG A 256 -13.68 17.28 -3.55
CA ARG A 256 -14.19 15.98 -3.98
C ARG A 256 -15.23 15.67 -2.91
N GLY A 257 -16.50 15.67 -3.36
CA GLY A 257 -17.70 15.82 -2.54
C GLY A 257 -17.54 15.17 -1.19
N THR A 258 -18.05 15.81 -0.14
CA THR A 258 -18.59 15.10 1.04
C THR A 258 -18.21 13.62 1.05
N VAL A 259 -17.21 13.29 1.87
CA VAL A 259 -17.01 11.94 2.40
C VAL A 259 -18.39 11.27 2.50
N ASN A 260 -18.58 10.12 1.82
CA ASN A 260 -19.75 9.20 1.86
C ASN A 260 -20.70 9.00 0.65
N GLU A 261 -20.50 9.52 -0.58
CA GLU A 261 -21.45 9.23 -1.69
C GLU A 261 -20.96 8.26 -2.78
N THR A 262 -19.65 8.06 -2.96
CA THR A 262 -19.10 7.24 -4.07
C THR A 262 -18.31 6.00 -3.63
N GLU A 263 -18.28 5.67 -2.34
CA GLU A 263 -17.54 4.52 -1.84
C GLU A 263 -18.24 3.21 -2.22
N GLU A 264 -17.58 2.44 -3.09
CA GLU A 264 -17.98 1.08 -3.42
C GLU A 264 -17.46 0.12 -2.34
N ILE A 265 -18.35 -0.59 -1.67
CA ILE A 265 -18.01 -1.56 -0.63
C ILE A 265 -18.48 -2.98 -1.01
N PHE A 266 -17.92 -3.98 -0.33
CA PHE A 266 -18.45 -5.35 -0.34
C PHE A 266 -19.44 -5.56 0.80
N CYS A 267 -20.72 -5.56 0.44
CA CYS A 267 -21.83 -5.88 1.32
C CYS A 267 -22.08 -7.40 1.33
N ARG A 268 -22.16 -8.03 2.50
CA ARG A 268 -22.53 -9.45 2.62
C ARG A 268 -24.02 -9.57 2.91
N VAL A 269 -24.74 -10.19 2.00
CA VAL A 269 -26.16 -10.48 2.16
C VAL A 269 -26.35 -11.97 2.37
N TYR A 270 -26.66 -12.37 3.61
CA TYR A 270 -26.77 -13.76 4.03
C TYR A 270 -28.06 -14.40 3.52
N ILE A 271 -27.93 -15.54 2.85
CA ILE A 271 -29.04 -16.41 2.46
C ILE A 271 -29.33 -17.38 3.61
N THR A 272 -28.30 -18.00 4.16
CA THR A 272 -28.34 -18.84 5.36
C THR A 272 -27.29 -18.35 6.36
N GLU A 273 -27.18 -18.98 7.53
CA GLU A 273 -26.20 -18.61 8.55
C GLU A 273 -24.74 -18.58 8.03
N HIS A 274 -24.43 -19.46 7.08
CA HIS A 274 -23.07 -19.68 6.59
C HIS A 274 -22.93 -19.43 5.10
N SER A 275 -23.97 -18.91 4.44
CA SER A 275 -23.98 -18.70 3.00
C SER A 275 -24.50 -17.32 2.67
N TYR A 276 -23.76 -16.57 1.86
CA TYR A 276 -24.10 -15.19 1.49
C TYR A 276 -23.74 -14.88 0.04
N VAL A 277 -24.39 -13.87 -0.51
CA VAL A 277 -23.94 -13.20 -1.73
C VAL A 277 -23.11 -12.00 -1.32
N SER A 278 -21.86 -11.93 -1.78
CA SER A 278 -21.06 -10.71 -1.70
C SER A 278 -21.54 -9.77 -2.79
N VAL A 279 -21.96 -8.56 -2.42
CA VAL A 279 -22.50 -7.55 -3.32
C VAL A 279 -21.54 -6.36 -3.34
N LYS A 280 -20.99 -6.03 -4.51
CA LYS A 280 -20.23 -4.80 -4.70
C LYS A 280 -21.21 -3.67 -5.01
N ALA A 281 -21.40 -2.76 -4.07
CA ALA A 281 -22.40 -1.69 -4.17
C ALA A 281 -21.90 -0.39 -3.54
N GLN A 282 -22.50 0.72 -3.93
CA GLN A 282 -22.23 2.02 -3.29
C GLN A 282 -22.98 2.09 -1.95
N VAL A 283 -22.47 2.87 -1.00
CA VAL A 283 -23.16 3.08 0.29
C VAL A 283 -24.58 3.66 0.12
N SER A 284 -24.79 4.39 -0.98
CA SER A 284 -26.07 4.97 -1.43
C SER A 284 -27.00 4.00 -2.15
N THR A 285 -26.60 2.73 -2.37
CA THR A 285 -27.44 1.73 -3.04
C THR A 285 -28.67 1.36 -2.21
N SER A 286 -29.83 1.34 -2.88
CA SER A 286 -31.12 1.04 -2.26
C SER A 286 -31.30 -0.42 -1.87
N ALA A 287 -32.14 -0.70 -0.87
CA ALA A 287 -32.51 -2.05 -0.47
C ALA A 287 -33.10 -2.86 -1.62
N GLN A 288 -33.92 -2.24 -2.48
CA GLN A 288 -34.51 -2.90 -3.64
C GLN A 288 -33.45 -3.35 -4.65
N GLU A 289 -32.46 -2.51 -4.93
CA GLU A 289 -31.39 -2.84 -5.87
C GLU A 289 -30.52 -3.99 -5.35
N ILE A 290 -30.21 -4.00 -4.04
CA ILE A 290 -29.51 -5.12 -3.40
C ILE A 290 -30.36 -6.40 -3.49
N LEU A 291 -31.65 -6.31 -3.18
CA LEU A 291 -32.56 -7.46 -3.22
C LEU A 291 -32.62 -8.07 -4.62
N LYS A 292 -32.72 -7.23 -5.66
CA LYS A 292 -32.70 -7.64 -7.06
C LYS A 292 -31.40 -8.38 -7.42
N ILE A 293 -30.25 -7.83 -7.06
CA ILE A 293 -28.94 -8.46 -7.30
C ILE A 293 -28.90 -9.86 -6.66
N VAL A 294 -29.34 -9.96 -5.41
CA VAL A 294 -29.33 -11.22 -4.68
C VAL A 294 -30.31 -12.22 -5.30
N ALA A 295 -31.54 -11.80 -5.60
CA ALA A 295 -32.57 -12.59 -6.25
C ALA A 295 -32.08 -13.21 -7.58
N GLU A 296 -31.46 -12.39 -8.44
CA GLU A 296 -30.86 -12.83 -9.70
C GLU A 296 -29.75 -13.86 -9.48
N LYS A 297 -28.89 -13.65 -8.45
CA LYS A 297 -27.78 -14.54 -8.13
C LYS A 297 -28.26 -15.89 -7.60
N ILE A 298 -29.29 -15.90 -6.75
CA ILE A 298 -29.85 -17.11 -6.16
C ILE A 298 -30.87 -17.80 -7.07
N GLN A 299 -31.28 -17.17 -8.16
CA GLN A 299 -32.30 -17.65 -9.12
C GLN A 299 -33.67 -17.83 -8.46
N TYR A 300 -34.09 -16.85 -7.66
CA TYR A 300 -35.36 -16.87 -6.93
C TYR A 300 -36.16 -15.59 -7.29
N PRO A 301 -37.50 -15.65 -7.40
CA PRO A 301 -38.31 -14.49 -7.71
C PRO A 301 -38.16 -13.38 -6.66
N GLU A 302 -37.87 -12.15 -7.10
CA GLU A 302 -37.67 -10.97 -6.23
C GLU A 302 -38.91 -10.69 -5.36
N GLU A 303 -40.11 -10.89 -5.92
CA GLU A 303 -41.41 -10.64 -5.27
C GLU A 303 -41.63 -11.50 -4.03
N GLU A 304 -40.99 -12.68 -3.96
CA GLU A 304 -41.09 -13.61 -2.84
C GLU A 304 -39.98 -13.41 -1.81
N LEU A 305 -39.19 -12.33 -1.92
CA LEU A 305 -38.05 -12.07 -1.05
C LEU A 305 -38.22 -10.77 -0.26
N ALA A 306 -37.59 -10.74 0.91
CA ALA A 306 -37.46 -9.55 1.76
C ALA A 306 -36.01 -9.40 2.20
N LEU A 307 -35.51 -8.16 2.25
CA LEU A 307 -34.24 -7.85 2.86
C LEU A 307 -34.46 -7.48 4.34
N VAL A 308 -33.80 -8.19 5.25
CA VAL A 308 -34.00 -8.07 6.69
C VAL A 308 -32.66 -7.82 7.37
N THR A 309 -32.56 -6.79 8.21
CA THR A 309 -31.41 -6.62 9.11
C THR A 309 -31.66 -7.36 10.42
N VAL A 310 -30.63 -8.04 10.90
CA VAL A 310 -30.64 -8.77 12.17
C VAL A 310 -29.55 -8.18 13.06
N SER A 311 -29.96 -7.55 14.16
CA SER A 311 -29.05 -6.95 15.14
C SER A 311 -28.30 -8.01 15.95
N PHE A 312 -27.30 -7.60 16.72
CA PHE A 312 -26.60 -8.50 17.64
C PHE A 312 -27.51 -9.08 18.75
N SER A 313 -28.58 -8.37 19.12
CA SER A 313 -29.60 -8.86 20.06
C SER A 313 -30.56 -9.88 19.42
N GLY A 314 -30.46 -10.12 18.11
CA GLY A 314 -31.34 -11.01 17.36
C GLY A 314 -32.66 -10.36 16.92
N GLU A 315 -32.82 -9.05 17.14
CA GLU A 315 -33.98 -8.30 16.64
C GLU A 315 -33.93 -8.20 15.12
N LYS A 316 -35.08 -8.40 14.50
CA LYS A 316 -35.23 -8.45 13.04
C LYS A 316 -36.01 -7.23 12.56
N HIS A 317 -35.48 -6.55 11.56
CA HIS A 317 -36.13 -5.40 10.93
C HIS A 317 -36.15 -5.58 9.41
N GLU A 318 -37.34 -5.62 8.81
CA GLU A 318 -37.48 -5.61 7.35
C GLU A 318 -37.16 -4.21 6.82
N LEU A 319 -36.28 -4.15 5.81
CA LEU A 319 -35.90 -2.92 5.14
C LEU A 319 -36.94 -2.55 4.08
N GLN A 320 -37.30 -1.27 4.03
CA GLN A 320 -38.19 -0.75 2.99
C GLN A 320 -37.43 -0.58 1.66
N PRO A 321 -38.08 -0.68 0.49
CA PRO A 321 -37.40 -0.65 -0.82
C PRO A 321 -36.45 0.53 -1.04
N ASN A 322 -36.82 1.72 -0.55
CA ASN A 322 -36.06 2.96 -0.70
C ASN A 322 -35.00 3.17 0.40
N ASP A 323 -34.89 2.25 1.35
CA ASP A 323 -33.91 2.37 2.43
C ASP A 323 -32.48 2.22 1.89
N LEU A 324 -31.57 3.03 2.42
CA LEU A 324 -30.12 2.86 2.20
C LEU A 324 -29.63 1.67 3.04
N ALA A 325 -29.78 0.47 2.49
CA ALA A 325 -29.59 -0.80 3.20
C ALA A 325 -28.20 -0.92 3.84
N ILE A 326 -27.15 -0.54 3.11
CA ILE A 326 -25.77 -0.55 3.60
C ILE A 326 -25.60 0.41 4.77
N SER A 327 -26.03 1.67 4.62
CA SER A 327 -25.91 2.69 5.65
C SER A 327 -26.61 2.27 6.96
N LYS A 328 -27.86 1.79 6.87
CA LYS A 328 -28.63 1.30 8.02
C LYS A 328 -28.00 0.07 8.70
N SER A 329 -27.39 -0.81 7.92
CA SER A 329 -26.70 -1.99 8.44
C SER A 329 -25.43 -1.61 9.20
N LEU A 330 -24.66 -0.64 8.70
CA LEU A 330 -23.45 -0.13 9.35
C LEU A 330 -23.78 0.59 10.66
N GLU A 331 -24.75 1.51 10.67
CA GLU A 331 -25.16 2.28 11.86
C GLU A 331 -25.56 1.38 13.03
N SER A 332 -26.28 0.30 12.75
CA SER A 332 -26.79 -0.64 13.76
C SER A 332 -25.85 -1.82 14.03
N SER A 333 -24.69 -1.90 13.36
CA SER A 333 -23.79 -3.07 13.39
C SER A 333 -24.54 -4.41 13.19
N SER A 334 -25.56 -4.38 12.34
CA SER A 334 -26.45 -5.51 12.07
C SER A 334 -26.00 -6.26 10.81
N ARG A 335 -26.46 -7.51 10.67
CA ARG A 335 -26.22 -8.33 9.48
C ARG A 335 -27.44 -8.31 8.57
N MET A 336 -27.23 -8.20 7.27
CA MET A 336 -28.29 -8.30 6.26
C MET A 336 -28.55 -9.75 5.87
N PHE A 337 -29.81 -10.15 5.89
CA PHE A 337 -30.30 -11.46 5.48
C PHE A 337 -31.39 -11.31 4.43
N VAL A 338 -31.52 -12.31 3.58
CA VAL A 338 -32.69 -12.48 2.71
C VAL A 338 -33.63 -13.52 3.32
N TYR A 339 -34.88 -13.13 3.47
CA TYR A 339 -35.97 -13.98 3.94
C TYR A 339 -36.96 -14.23 2.80
N ARG A 340 -37.66 -15.36 2.86
CA ARG A 340 -38.77 -15.67 1.97
C ARG A 340 -40.06 -15.09 2.53
N LYS A 341 -40.88 -14.52 1.66
CA LYS A 341 -42.27 -14.13 1.92
C LYS A 341 -43.17 -15.28 1.51
N ASP A 342 -43.94 -15.81 2.45
CA ASP A 342 -45.03 -16.73 2.09
C ASP A 342 -46.27 -15.97 1.62
N LEU A 343 -47.31 -16.70 1.18
CA LEU A 343 -48.59 -16.13 0.73
C LEU A 343 -49.33 -15.31 1.82
N THR A 344 -48.87 -15.36 3.07
CA THR A 344 -49.39 -14.60 4.21
C THR A 344 -48.45 -13.48 4.66
N ASP A 345 -47.46 -13.13 3.84
CA ASP A 345 -46.38 -12.16 4.13
C ASP A 345 -45.56 -12.51 5.40
N SER A 346 -45.56 -13.78 5.80
CA SER A 346 -44.73 -14.26 6.90
C SER A 346 -43.29 -14.49 6.42
N LEU A 347 -42.33 -13.98 7.21
CA LEU A 347 -40.91 -14.03 6.87
C LEU A 347 -40.29 -15.32 7.41
N SER A 348 -39.85 -16.19 6.51
CA SER A 348 -39.13 -17.42 6.85
C SER A 348 -37.68 -17.40 6.34
N PRO A 349 -36.70 -17.83 7.15
CA PRO A 349 -35.32 -17.96 6.68
C PRO A 349 -35.21 -19.10 5.64
N PHE A 350 -34.18 -19.05 4.80
CA PHE A 350 -33.84 -20.20 3.96
C PHE A 350 -33.33 -21.35 4.83
N SER A 351 -33.83 -22.56 4.61
CA SER A 351 -33.31 -23.77 5.23
C SER A 351 -32.07 -24.27 4.49
N GLU A 352 -31.09 -24.80 5.22
CA GLU A 352 -29.86 -25.36 4.63
C GLU A 352 -30.10 -26.63 3.79
N ASN A 353 -31.28 -27.24 3.90
CA ASN A 353 -31.57 -28.55 3.33
C ASN A 353 -32.37 -28.45 2.01
N GLU A 354 -31.80 -29.10 1.00
CA GLU A 354 -32.36 -29.52 -0.31
C GLU A 354 -32.51 -28.47 -1.43
N GLU A 355 -33.04 -27.27 -1.20
CA GLU A 355 -33.43 -26.36 -2.30
C GLU A 355 -32.23 -25.68 -3.01
N LEU A 356 -31.11 -25.47 -2.33
CA LEU A 356 -29.89 -24.89 -2.91
C LEU A 356 -29.16 -25.85 -3.86
N GLN A 357 -29.48 -27.16 -3.82
CA GLN A 357 -28.78 -28.21 -4.57
C GLN A 357 -29.32 -28.40 -6.00
N GLN A 358 -30.49 -27.83 -6.33
CA GLN A 358 -31.07 -27.87 -7.68
C GLN A 358 -30.70 -26.64 -8.54
N ARG A 359 -29.71 -25.85 -8.12
CA ARG A 359 -29.29 -24.65 -8.87
C ARG A 359 -28.64 -25.00 -10.21
N SER A 360 -28.95 -24.20 -11.23
CA SER A 360 -28.28 -24.30 -12.52
C SER A 360 -26.83 -23.83 -12.41
N VAL A 361 -25.91 -24.62 -12.94
CA VAL A 361 -24.46 -24.34 -12.89
C VAL A 361 -24.09 -23.34 -14.00
N ARG A 362 -24.49 -22.07 -13.83
CA ARG A 362 -24.37 -21.00 -14.85
C ARG A 362 -22.93 -20.81 -15.36
N ILE A 363 -21.94 -20.94 -14.47
CA ILE A 363 -20.52 -20.81 -14.80
C ILE A 363 -20.05 -21.74 -15.93
N LEU A 364 -20.70 -22.90 -16.12
CA LEU A 364 -20.34 -23.82 -17.20
C LEU A 364 -20.67 -23.26 -18.59
N GLY A 365 -21.73 -22.44 -18.70
CA GLY A 365 -22.15 -21.79 -19.94
C GLY A 365 -21.35 -20.54 -20.30
N ILE A 366 -20.69 -19.91 -19.34
CA ILE A 366 -19.88 -18.70 -19.53
C ILE A 366 -18.56 -19.07 -20.24
N ASN A 367 -18.02 -18.22 -21.11
CA ASN A 367 -16.68 -18.44 -21.69
C ASN A 367 -15.58 -18.35 -20.60
N THR A 368 -14.62 -19.28 -20.60
CA THR A 368 -13.56 -19.32 -19.59
C THR A 368 -12.62 -18.10 -19.66
N TRP A 369 -12.27 -17.65 -20.87
CA TRP A 369 -11.40 -16.48 -21.07
C TRP A 369 -12.08 -15.21 -20.58
N ASP A 370 -13.34 -15.01 -20.96
CA ASP A 370 -14.10 -13.81 -20.59
C ASP A 370 -14.29 -13.72 -19.07
N LEU A 371 -14.54 -14.86 -18.40
CA LEU A 371 -14.62 -14.92 -16.94
C LEU A 371 -13.28 -14.58 -16.25
N ALA A 372 -12.16 -15.09 -16.78
CA ALA A 372 -10.83 -14.77 -16.25
C ALA A 372 -10.45 -13.30 -16.49
N LEU A 373 -10.82 -12.76 -17.66
CA LEU A 373 -10.63 -11.35 -18.00
C LEU A 373 -11.42 -10.46 -17.05
N GLU A 374 -12.69 -10.78 -16.79
CA GLU A 374 -13.52 -9.98 -15.88
C GLU A 374 -13.05 -10.07 -14.42
N LEU A 375 -12.58 -11.25 -13.96
CA LEU A 375 -11.89 -11.37 -12.67
C LEU A 375 -10.65 -10.47 -12.60
N THR A 376 -9.86 -10.44 -13.68
CA THR A 376 -8.66 -9.59 -13.77
C THR A 376 -8.99 -8.10 -13.82
N ASN A 377 -10.04 -7.70 -14.55
CA ASN A 377 -10.50 -6.31 -14.59
C ASN A 377 -10.98 -5.86 -13.22
N PHE A 378 -11.76 -6.69 -12.53
CA PHE A 378 -12.18 -6.43 -11.16
C PHE A 378 -10.96 -6.25 -10.26
N ASP A 379 -10.05 -7.22 -10.23
CA ASP A 379 -8.88 -7.18 -9.35
C ASP A 379 -7.99 -5.96 -9.65
N TRP A 380 -7.87 -5.55 -10.92
CA TRP A 380 -7.17 -4.31 -11.29
C TRP A 380 -7.85 -3.06 -10.73
N SER A 381 -9.18 -2.99 -10.75
CA SER A 381 -9.92 -1.86 -10.18
C SER A 381 -9.61 -1.68 -8.69
N LEU A 382 -9.63 -2.77 -7.92
CA LEU A 382 -9.25 -2.75 -6.51
C LEU A 382 -7.76 -2.46 -6.32
N PHE A 383 -6.91 -3.13 -7.09
CA PHE A 383 -5.46 -3.00 -6.95
C PHE A 383 -4.96 -1.60 -7.28
N ASN A 384 -5.58 -0.90 -8.24
CA ASN A 384 -5.27 0.47 -8.60
C ASN A 384 -5.76 1.49 -7.56
N ALA A 385 -6.83 1.17 -6.81
CA ALA A 385 -7.33 2.02 -5.73
C ALA A 385 -6.40 2.03 -4.51
N ILE A 386 -5.64 0.94 -4.29
CA ILE A 386 -4.72 0.83 -3.15
C ILE A 386 -3.63 1.89 -3.20
N HIS A 387 -3.54 2.72 -2.16
CA HIS A 387 -2.41 3.59 -1.94
C HIS A 387 -1.22 2.84 -1.32
N GLU A 388 0.01 3.24 -1.62
CA GLU A 388 1.22 2.58 -1.10
C GLU A 388 1.31 2.62 0.43
N GLN A 389 0.76 3.68 1.04
CA GLN A 389 0.72 3.86 2.49
C GLN A 389 -0.19 2.84 3.19
N GLU A 390 -1.21 2.30 2.51
CA GLU A 390 -2.11 1.30 3.11
C GLU A 390 -1.34 0.07 3.61
N LEU A 391 -0.29 -0.34 2.91
CA LEU A 391 0.55 -1.46 3.33
C LEU A 391 1.30 -1.16 4.64
N ILE A 392 1.79 0.07 4.79
CA ILE A 392 2.52 0.51 5.97
C ILE A 392 1.55 0.63 7.15
N TYR A 393 0.42 1.30 6.97
CA TYR A 393 -0.61 1.41 8.00
C TYR A 393 -1.13 0.04 8.43
N PHE A 394 -1.40 -0.87 7.49
CA PHE A 394 -1.88 -2.22 7.78
C PHE A 394 -0.89 -3.01 8.65
N THR A 395 0.41 -2.91 8.40
CA THR A 395 1.41 -3.65 9.19
C THR A 395 1.72 -2.99 10.54
N PHE A 396 1.76 -1.66 10.62
CA PHE A 396 2.25 -0.93 11.80
C PHE A 396 1.14 -0.50 12.77
N SER A 397 -0.11 -0.41 12.32
CA SER A 397 -1.23 0.02 13.15
C SER A 397 -1.89 -1.16 13.84
N ARG A 398 -1.53 -1.41 15.10
CA ARG A 398 -2.26 -2.36 15.97
C ARG A 398 -3.60 -1.79 16.48
N GLN A 399 -3.85 -0.50 16.31
CA GLN A 399 -5.07 0.23 16.70
C GLN A 399 -5.63 0.92 15.44
N GLY A 400 -6.51 0.21 14.74
CA GLY A 400 -6.97 0.58 13.41
C GLY A 400 -7.89 1.79 13.35
N SER A 401 -7.50 2.78 12.55
CA SER A 401 -8.49 3.47 11.72
C SER A 401 -8.68 2.61 10.47
N ALA A 402 -9.77 1.84 10.41
CA ALA A 402 -10.09 1.01 9.24
C ALA A 402 -10.06 1.83 7.94
N GLU A 403 -10.43 3.11 8.03
CA GLU A 403 -10.39 4.17 7.01
C GLU A 403 -9.07 4.23 6.23
N ASN A 404 -7.92 4.00 6.88
CA ASN A 404 -6.60 4.11 6.26
C ASN A 404 -6.11 2.83 5.55
N THR A 405 -6.94 1.79 5.43
CA THR A 405 -6.54 0.49 4.82
C THR A 405 -7.67 -0.16 4.02
N GLU A 406 -8.69 0.60 3.63
CA GLU A 406 -9.93 0.06 3.06
C GLU A 406 -9.71 -0.64 1.72
N ASN A 407 -9.01 0.00 0.77
CA ASN A 407 -8.81 -0.58 -0.56
C ASN A 407 -7.99 -1.87 -0.50
N LEU A 408 -6.97 -1.89 0.37
CA LEU A 408 -6.15 -3.07 0.62
C LEU A 408 -7.01 -4.18 1.21
N SER A 409 -7.83 -3.84 2.21
CA SER A 409 -8.76 -4.78 2.85
C SER A 409 -9.77 -5.35 1.85
N LEU A 410 -10.30 -4.53 0.93
CA LEU A 410 -11.18 -4.98 -0.15
C LEU A 410 -10.49 -6.00 -1.06
N LEU A 411 -9.24 -5.77 -1.49
CA LEU A 411 -8.51 -6.74 -2.33
C LEU A 411 -8.18 -8.05 -1.59
N LEU A 412 -7.86 -7.98 -0.29
CA LEU A 412 -7.64 -9.17 0.54
C LEU A 412 -8.94 -9.95 0.74
N GLN A 413 -10.05 -9.26 1.03
CA GLN A 413 -11.37 -9.86 1.11
C GLN A 413 -11.73 -10.53 -0.22
N ARG A 414 -11.49 -9.85 -1.35
CA ARG A 414 -11.74 -10.39 -2.68
C ARG A 414 -10.98 -11.68 -2.95
N CYS A 415 -9.70 -11.75 -2.53
CA CYS A 415 -8.90 -12.97 -2.64
C CYS A 415 -9.56 -14.15 -1.90
N ASN A 416 -10.02 -13.92 -0.67
CA ASN A 416 -10.72 -14.93 0.13
C ASN A 416 -12.08 -15.32 -0.49
N GLU A 417 -12.85 -14.35 -1.00
CA GLU A 417 -14.12 -14.61 -1.67
C GLU A 417 -13.94 -15.48 -2.91
N VAL A 418 -12.94 -15.20 -3.75
CA VAL A 418 -12.66 -16.02 -4.95
C VAL A 418 -12.25 -17.44 -4.55
N GLN A 419 -11.44 -17.60 -3.48
CA GLN A 419 -11.08 -18.92 -2.95
C GLN A 419 -12.32 -19.71 -2.51
N LEU A 420 -13.17 -19.10 -1.69
CA LEU A 420 -14.36 -19.76 -1.16
C LEU A 420 -15.44 -19.97 -2.21
N TRP A 421 -15.55 -19.08 -3.20
CA TRP A 421 -16.44 -19.22 -4.35
C TRP A 421 -16.13 -20.48 -5.14
N VAL A 422 -14.86 -20.78 -5.38
CA VAL A 422 -14.45 -22.03 -6.06
C VAL A 422 -14.93 -23.26 -5.29
N ALA A 423 -14.71 -23.29 -3.98
CA ALA A 423 -15.19 -24.39 -3.14
C ALA A 423 -16.73 -24.48 -3.14
N THR A 424 -17.41 -23.35 -3.02
CA THR A 424 -18.87 -23.22 -2.99
C THR A 424 -19.50 -23.77 -4.27
N GLU A 425 -19.05 -23.34 -5.45
CA GLU A 425 -19.57 -23.80 -6.74
C GLU A 425 -19.40 -25.30 -6.94
N ILE A 426 -18.24 -25.85 -6.53
CA ILE A 426 -17.96 -27.29 -6.66
C ILE A 426 -18.86 -28.10 -5.72
N LEU A 427 -19.03 -27.64 -4.48
CA LEU A 427 -19.74 -28.37 -3.42
C LEU A 427 -21.25 -28.20 -3.46
N LEU A 428 -21.76 -27.16 -4.12
CA LEU A 428 -23.20 -27.08 -4.45
C LEU A 428 -23.57 -27.91 -5.68
N CYS A 429 -22.59 -28.39 -6.46
CA CYS A 429 -22.82 -29.22 -7.64
C CYS A 429 -22.93 -30.72 -7.31
N SER A 430 -24.15 -31.19 -7.03
CA SER A 430 -24.46 -32.60 -6.74
C SER A 430 -24.09 -33.56 -7.88
N GLN A 431 -24.31 -33.15 -9.14
CA GLN A 431 -24.09 -34.01 -10.32
C GLN A 431 -22.59 -34.20 -10.63
N LEU A 432 -22.09 -35.42 -10.46
CA LEU A 432 -20.67 -35.77 -10.67
C LEU A 432 -20.12 -35.32 -12.03
N CYS A 433 -20.84 -35.56 -13.13
CA CYS A 433 -20.39 -35.17 -14.47
C CYS A 433 -20.20 -33.64 -14.61
N LYS A 434 -21.13 -32.84 -14.06
CA LYS A 434 -21.01 -31.38 -14.06
C LYS A 434 -19.93 -30.91 -13.11
N ARG A 435 -19.75 -31.56 -11.96
CA ARG A 435 -18.69 -31.25 -10.99
C ARG A 435 -17.29 -31.47 -11.57
N VAL A 436 -17.09 -32.56 -12.32
CA VAL A 436 -15.86 -32.80 -13.10
C VAL A 436 -15.62 -31.68 -14.13
N GLN A 437 -16.68 -31.18 -14.78
CA GLN A 437 -16.57 -30.03 -15.70
C GLN A 437 -16.22 -28.73 -14.97
N LEU A 438 -16.76 -28.51 -13.76
CA LEU A 438 -16.44 -27.35 -12.92
C LEU A 438 -14.96 -27.33 -12.51
N VAL A 439 -14.43 -28.45 -12.00
CA VAL A 439 -13.01 -28.54 -11.64
C VAL A 439 -12.13 -28.23 -12.86
N LYS A 440 -12.45 -28.82 -14.03
CA LYS A 440 -11.75 -28.49 -15.29
C LYS A 440 -11.89 -27.01 -15.67
N LYS A 441 -13.05 -26.40 -15.41
CA LYS A 441 -13.33 -24.99 -15.68
C LYS A 441 -12.41 -24.12 -14.83
N PHE A 442 -12.37 -24.33 -13.53
CA PHE A 442 -11.52 -23.58 -12.59
C PHE A 442 -10.02 -23.73 -12.86
N ILE A 443 -9.55 -24.94 -13.20
CA ILE A 443 -8.14 -25.14 -13.61
C ILE A 443 -7.81 -24.25 -14.82
N LYS A 444 -8.72 -24.16 -15.81
CA LYS A 444 -8.50 -23.28 -16.97
C LYS A 444 -8.59 -21.80 -16.61
N ILE A 445 -9.52 -21.39 -15.74
CA ILE A 445 -9.64 -19.99 -15.28
C ILE A 445 -8.32 -19.58 -14.60
N ALA A 446 -7.81 -20.41 -13.68
CA ALA A 446 -6.52 -20.17 -13.01
C ALA A 446 -5.36 -20.02 -14.01
N ALA A 447 -5.30 -20.90 -15.03
CA ALA A 447 -4.31 -20.80 -16.09
C ALA A 447 -4.42 -19.48 -16.88
N HIS A 448 -5.63 -19.01 -17.17
CA HIS A 448 -5.87 -17.74 -17.84
C HIS A 448 -5.51 -16.53 -16.95
N CYS A 449 -5.89 -16.52 -15.66
CA CYS A 449 -5.48 -15.47 -14.73
C CYS A 449 -3.95 -15.35 -14.64
N LYS A 450 -3.24 -16.49 -14.55
CA LYS A 450 -1.76 -16.53 -14.59
C LYS A 450 -1.21 -15.96 -15.91
N ALA A 451 -1.79 -16.34 -17.05
CA ALA A 451 -1.37 -15.82 -18.37
C ALA A 451 -1.61 -14.31 -18.51
N GLN A 452 -2.69 -13.80 -17.90
CA GLN A 452 -3.02 -12.38 -17.79
C GLN A 452 -2.21 -11.65 -16.70
N ARG A 453 -1.28 -12.34 -16.04
CA ARG A 453 -0.43 -11.80 -14.95
C ARG A 453 -1.22 -11.34 -13.72
N ASN A 454 -2.44 -11.83 -13.55
CA ASN A 454 -3.19 -11.71 -12.31
C ASN A 454 -2.85 -12.89 -11.39
N LEU A 455 -1.81 -12.73 -10.58
CA LEU A 455 -1.41 -13.77 -9.63
C LEU A 455 -2.33 -13.82 -8.41
N ASN A 456 -3.07 -12.75 -8.10
CA ASN A 456 -4.01 -12.72 -6.98
C ASN A 456 -5.16 -13.73 -7.16
N SER A 457 -5.94 -13.60 -8.24
CA SER A 457 -7.01 -14.56 -8.55
C SER A 457 -6.47 -15.95 -8.90
N PHE A 458 -5.32 -16.05 -9.54
CA PHE A 458 -4.67 -17.33 -9.81
C PHE A 458 -4.40 -18.12 -8.51
N PHE A 459 -3.79 -17.49 -7.50
CA PHE A 459 -3.55 -18.12 -6.19
C PHE A 459 -4.87 -18.47 -5.51
N ALA A 460 -5.83 -17.55 -5.48
CA ALA A 460 -7.14 -17.77 -4.85
C ALA A 460 -7.84 -19.02 -5.42
N ILE A 461 -7.83 -19.19 -6.75
CA ILE A 461 -8.48 -20.34 -7.39
C ILE A 461 -7.75 -21.66 -7.08
N VAL A 462 -6.41 -21.67 -7.12
CA VAL A 462 -5.62 -22.86 -6.77
C VAL A 462 -5.84 -23.24 -5.30
N MET A 463 -5.85 -22.26 -4.40
CA MET A 463 -6.16 -22.47 -2.98
C MET A 463 -7.58 -23.01 -2.76
N GLY A 464 -8.56 -22.53 -3.54
CA GLY A 464 -9.93 -23.03 -3.50
C GLY A 464 -10.02 -24.50 -3.92
N LEU A 465 -9.33 -24.88 -5.00
CA LEU A 465 -9.24 -26.27 -5.46
C LEU A 465 -8.50 -27.18 -4.46
N ASN A 466 -7.53 -26.64 -3.72
CA ASN A 466 -6.75 -27.35 -2.71
C ASN A 466 -7.36 -27.36 -1.31
N THR A 467 -8.49 -26.67 -1.11
CA THR A 467 -9.20 -26.70 0.17
C THR A 467 -9.62 -28.14 0.50
N ALA A 468 -9.51 -28.54 1.77
CA ALA A 468 -9.72 -29.92 2.20
C ALA A 468 -11.10 -30.49 1.84
N SER A 469 -12.14 -29.64 1.77
CA SER A 469 -13.48 -30.03 1.33
C SER A 469 -13.56 -30.38 -0.16
N VAL A 470 -12.68 -29.81 -1.00
CA VAL A 470 -12.64 -30.05 -2.45
C VAL A 470 -11.62 -31.12 -2.82
N SER A 471 -10.40 -31.06 -2.27
CA SER A 471 -9.30 -32.00 -2.59
C SER A 471 -9.64 -33.45 -2.23
N ARG A 472 -10.55 -33.64 -1.27
CA ARG A 472 -10.98 -34.95 -0.81
C ARG A 472 -11.95 -35.69 -1.75
N LEU A 473 -12.53 -35.03 -2.76
CA LEU A 473 -13.54 -35.58 -3.66
C LEU A 473 -12.93 -36.58 -4.67
N SER A 474 -12.52 -37.75 -4.18
CA SER A 474 -11.75 -38.73 -4.95
C SER A 474 -12.44 -39.17 -6.23
N GLN A 475 -13.76 -39.40 -6.21
CA GLN A 475 -14.50 -39.83 -7.40
C GLN A 475 -14.52 -38.74 -8.48
N THR A 476 -14.56 -37.48 -8.05
CA THR A 476 -14.46 -36.32 -8.95
C THR A 476 -13.06 -36.22 -9.55
N TRP A 477 -12.01 -36.23 -8.71
CA TRP A 477 -10.63 -36.08 -9.15
C TRP A 477 -10.17 -37.24 -10.04
N GLU A 478 -10.58 -38.47 -9.76
CA GLU A 478 -10.29 -39.64 -10.61
C GLU A 478 -10.75 -39.43 -12.05
N LYS A 479 -11.96 -38.89 -12.25
CA LYS A 479 -12.57 -38.64 -13.56
C LYS A 479 -12.03 -37.41 -14.30
N ILE A 480 -11.15 -36.62 -13.69
CA ILE A 480 -10.49 -35.50 -14.38
C ILE A 480 -9.52 -36.05 -15.43
N PRO A 481 -9.61 -35.61 -16.71
CA PRO A 481 -8.69 -36.07 -17.74
C PRO A 481 -7.23 -35.74 -17.41
N GLY A 482 -6.30 -36.64 -17.71
CA GLY A 482 -4.88 -36.52 -17.35
C GLY A 482 -4.22 -35.20 -17.76
N LYS A 483 -4.61 -34.63 -18.92
CA LYS A 483 -4.13 -33.31 -19.36
C LYS A 483 -4.43 -32.17 -18.37
N PHE A 484 -5.59 -32.21 -17.71
CA PHE A 484 -6.00 -31.20 -16.73
C PHE A 484 -5.37 -31.47 -15.37
N LYS A 485 -5.18 -32.75 -14.98
CA LYS A 485 -4.39 -33.10 -13.79
C LYS A 485 -2.97 -32.56 -13.89
N LYS A 486 -2.30 -32.80 -15.03
CA LYS A 486 -0.95 -32.27 -15.28
C LYS A 486 -0.90 -30.74 -15.23
N LEU A 487 -1.84 -30.07 -15.90
CA LEU A 487 -1.95 -28.61 -15.84
C LEU A 487 -2.15 -28.12 -14.40
N PHE A 488 -3.01 -28.77 -13.62
CA PHE A 488 -3.22 -28.41 -12.22
C PHE A 488 -1.94 -28.56 -11.40
N THR A 489 -1.21 -29.68 -11.52
CA THR A 489 0.09 -29.86 -10.84
C THR A 489 1.11 -28.79 -11.23
N GLU A 490 1.15 -28.37 -12.50
CA GLU A 490 2.02 -27.26 -12.94
C GLU A 490 1.62 -25.92 -12.29
N LEU A 491 0.32 -25.67 -12.14
CA LEU A 491 -0.20 -24.49 -11.43
C LEU A 491 0.10 -24.56 -9.93
N GLU A 492 -0.12 -25.70 -9.28
CA GLU A 492 0.16 -25.93 -7.85
C GLU A 492 1.64 -25.73 -7.53
N SER A 493 2.54 -26.17 -8.41
CA SER A 493 4.00 -26.00 -8.22
C SER A 493 4.41 -24.53 -8.04
N LEU A 494 3.65 -23.59 -8.60
CA LEU A 494 3.91 -22.16 -8.47
C LEU A 494 3.44 -21.61 -7.12
N THR A 495 2.54 -22.31 -6.43
CA THR A 495 1.98 -21.93 -5.11
C THR A 495 2.71 -22.58 -3.93
N ASP A 496 3.69 -23.45 -4.20
CA ASP A 496 4.48 -24.18 -3.20
C ASP A 496 5.11 -23.23 -2.16
N PRO A 497 4.85 -23.42 -0.85
CA PRO A 497 5.44 -22.59 0.21
C PRO A 497 6.93 -22.87 0.46
N SER A 498 7.49 -23.95 -0.10
CA SER A 498 8.88 -24.36 0.11
C SER A 498 9.88 -23.25 -0.23
N LEU A 499 10.97 -23.18 0.56
CA LEU A 499 12.03 -22.18 0.42
C LEU A 499 11.50 -20.73 0.36
N ASN A 500 10.49 -20.44 1.19
CA ASN A 500 9.77 -19.16 1.23
C ASN A 500 9.15 -18.78 -0.13
N HIS A 501 8.35 -19.68 -0.69
CA HIS A 501 7.68 -19.48 -1.98
C HIS A 501 8.65 -19.20 -3.15
N LYS A 502 9.78 -19.92 -3.21
CA LYS A 502 10.82 -19.70 -4.22
C LYS A 502 10.29 -19.74 -5.66
N ALA A 503 9.45 -20.72 -5.98
CA ALA A 503 8.88 -20.88 -7.32
C ALA A 503 8.08 -19.64 -7.76
N TYR A 504 7.21 -19.13 -6.87
CA TYR A 504 6.48 -17.88 -7.08
C TYR A 504 7.43 -16.70 -7.27
N ARG A 505 8.39 -16.51 -6.36
CA ARG A 505 9.30 -15.35 -6.38
C ARG A 505 10.14 -15.32 -7.66
N ASP A 506 10.68 -16.47 -8.08
CA ASP A 506 11.47 -16.58 -9.30
C ASP A 506 10.63 -16.26 -10.56
N ALA A 507 9.39 -16.75 -10.62
CA ALA A 507 8.48 -16.45 -11.72
C ALA A 507 8.02 -14.98 -11.71
N PHE A 508 7.67 -14.46 -10.54
CA PHE A 508 7.22 -13.09 -10.35
C PHE A 508 8.30 -12.07 -10.72
N LYS A 509 9.57 -12.32 -10.37
CA LYS A 509 10.71 -11.48 -10.75
C LYS A 509 10.92 -11.44 -12.27
N LYS A 510 10.74 -12.57 -12.97
CA LYS A 510 10.87 -12.66 -14.43
C LYS A 510 9.68 -12.05 -15.18
N MET A 511 8.51 -11.98 -14.53
CA MET A 511 7.30 -11.43 -15.11
C MET A 511 7.39 -9.91 -15.27
N LYS A 512 7.17 -9.41 -16.49
CA LYS A 512 7.12 -7.97 -16.77
C LYS A 512 5.83 -7.35 -16.24
N SER A 513 5.90 -6.08 -15.83
CA SER A 513 4.72 -5.26 -15.56
C SER A 513 3.92 -4.98 -16.86
N PRO A 514 2.61 -4.68 -16.77
CA PRO A 514 1.78 -4.65 -15.56
C PRO A 514 1.45 -6.08 -15.06
N LYS A 515 1.33 -6.25 -13.74
CA LYS A 515 1.01 -7.52 -13.07
C LYS A 515 0.35 -7.29 -11.72
N ILE A 516 -0.53 -8.18 -11.28
CA ILE A 516 -1.11 -8.15 -9.92
C ILE A 516 -0.38 -9.20 -9.07
N PRO A 517 0.32 -8.81 -7.99
CA PRO A 517 0.98 -9.76 -7.09
C PRO A 517 -0.03 -10.54 -6.25
N PHE A 518 0.41 -11.64 -5.65
CA PHE A 518 -0.32 -12.28 -4.56
C PHE A 518 -0.12 -11.45 -3.28
N MET A 519 -1.08 -10.58 -2.98
CA MET A 519 -1.00 -9.59 -1.89
C MET A 519 -0.74 -10.18 -0.49
N PRO A 520 -1.36 -11.32 -0.08
CA PRO A 520 -1.09 -11.92 1.22
C PRO A 520 0.39 -12.24 1.45
N LEU A 521 1.12 -12.67 0.42
CA LEU A 521 2.56 -12.94 0.55
C LEU A 521 3.38 -11.64 0.64
N LEU A 522 2.98 -10.59 -0.07
CA LEU A 522 3.62 -9.28 0.05
C LEU A 522 3.45 -8.71 1.47
N LEU A 523 2.24 -8.81 2.04
CA LEU A 523 1.98 -8.40 3.42
C LEU A 523 2.74 -9.25 4.43
N LYS A 524 2.81 -10.57 4.22
CA LYS A 524 3.65 -11.44 5.03
C LYS A 524 5.11 -10.97 5.06
N ASP A 525 5.65 -10.52 3.92
CA ASP A 525 7.03 -10.00 3.85
C ASP A 525 7.19 -8.72 4.69
N VAL A 526 6.28 -7.75 4.54
CA VAL A 526 6.32 -6.49 5.33
C VAL A 526 6.17 -6.78 6.83
N THR A 527 5.22 -7.64 7.22
CA THR A 527 5.02 -8.07 8.61
C THR A 527 6.25 -8.77 9.17
N PHE A 528 6.88 -9.68 8.41
CA PHE A 528 8.08 -10.36 8.88
C PHE A 528 9.26 -9.41 9.05
N ILE A 529 9.43 -8.43 8.16
CA ILE A 529 10.43 -7.37 8.33
C ILE A 529 10.11 -6.54 9.59
N HIS A 530 8.83 -6.20 9.81
CA HIS A 530 8.40 -5.44 10.97
C HIS A 530 8.68 -6.16 12.29
N GLU A 531 8.32 -7.43 12.40
CA GLU A 531 8.45 -8.24 13.61
C GLU A 531 9.89 -8.71 13.85
N GLY A 532 10.64 -8.98 12.78
CA GLY A 532 12.01 -9.47 12.85
C GLY A 532 13.06 -8.40 13.13
N ASN A 533 12.74 -7.12 12.93
CA ASN A 533 13.71 -6.02 13.07
C ASN A 533 13.17 -4.93 14.01
N LYS A 534 13.96 -4.48 14.98
CA LYS A 534 13.57 -3.35 15.85
C LYS A 534 13.54 -2.05 15.05
N THR A 535 12.48 -1.25 15.24
CA THR A 535 12.38 0.10 14.65
C THR A 535 13.42 1.05 15.24
N PHE A 536 13.72 0.90 16.53
CA PHE A 536 14.72 1.68 17.24
C PHE A 536 15.83 0.78 17.80
N LEU A 537 17.08 1.17 17.59
CA LEU A 537 18.28 0.53 18.12
C LEU A 537 19.06 1.59 18.89
N ASP A 538 19.20 1.45 20.20
CA ASP A 538 19.85 2.45 21.08
C ASP A 538 19.28 3.87 20.91
N ASN A 539 17.95 3.98 20.78
CA ASN A 539 17.24 5.23 20.48
C ASN A 539 17.64 5.84 19.11
N LEU A 540 18.12 5.03 18.18
CA LEU A 540 18.37 5.42 16.80
C LEU A 540 17.34 4.74 15.89
N VAL A 541 16.78 5.46 14.94
CA VAL A 541 15.93 4.90 13.89
C VAL A 541 16.77 3.94 13.03
N ASN A 542 16.27 2.71 12.91
CA ASN A 542 16.88 1.68 12.09
C ASN A 542 16.49 1.86 10.62
N PHE A 543 17.30 2.60 9.85
CA PHE A 543 17.02 2.85 8.43
C PHE A 543 17.19 1.61 7.54
N GLU A 544 17.95 0.60 7.97
CA GLU A 544 18.00 -0.69 7.25
C GLU A 544 16.62 -1.36 7.26
N LYS A 545 15.92 -1.36 8.41
CA LYS A 545 14.53 -1.84 8.49
C LYS A 545 13.61 -1.04 7.55
N LEU A 546 13.72 0.29 7.57
CA LEU A 546 12.87 1.16 6.76
C LEU A 546 13.10 0.96 5.27
N HIS A 547 14.36 0.84 4.85
CA HIS A 547 14.73 0.53 3.47
C HIS A 547 14.13 -0.81 3.01
N MET A 548 14.21 -1.87 3.83
CA MET A 548 13.61 -3.17 3.51
C MET A 548 12.07 -3.08 3.32
N ILE A 549 11.39 -2.26 4.13
CA ILE A 549 9.95 -2.03 4.00
C ILE A 549 9.66 -1.24 2.72
N ALA A 550 10.37 -0.14 2.52
CA ALA A 550 10.22 0.72 1.35
C ALA A 550 10.44 -0.03 0.04
N ASP A 551 11.44 -0.91 -0.02
CA ASP A 551 11.68 -1.79 -1.18
C ASP A 551 10.48 -2.72 -1.46
N THR A 552 9.87 -3.26 -0.41
CA THR A 552 8.68 -4.11 -0.54
C THR A 552 7.49 -3.30 -1.04
N VAL A 553 7.26 -2.11 -0.51
CA VAL A 553 6.18 -1.20 -0.93
C VAL A 553 6.41 -0.68 -2.36
N ARG A 554 7.63 -0.29 -2.72
CA ARG A 554 8.02 0.16 -4.07
C ARG A 554 7.82 -0.93 -5.12
N SER A 555 7.93 -2.20 -4.73
CA SER A 555 7.60 -3.31 -5.63
C SER A 555 6.13 -3.26 -6.10
N LEU A 556 5.21 -2.77 -5.26
CA LEU A 556 3.80 -2.53 -5.59
C LEU A 556 3.66 -1.50 -6.71
N ARG A 557 4.37 -0.36 -6.57
CA ARG A 557 4.45 0.69 -7.60
C ARG A 557 4.91 0.12 -8.93
N HIS A 558 6.00 -0.65 -8.91
CA HIS A 558 6.56 -1.27 -10.11
C HIS A 558 5.58 -2.23 -10.80
N CYS A 559 4.71 -2.92 -10.05
CA CYS A 559 3.70 -3.82 -10.60
C CYS A 559 2.66 -3.11 -11.46
N ARG A 560 2.38 -1.83 -11.18
CA ARG A 560 1.40 -1.00 -11.91
C ARG A 560 2.00 -0.29 -13.12
N ASN A 561 3.33 -0.19 -13.22
CA ASN A 561 4.00 0.51 -14.32
C ASN A 561 3.63 -0.09 -15.68
N ASN A 562 3.63 0.76 -16.72
CA ASN A 562 3.30 0.39 -18.09
C ASN A 562 1.91 -0.24 -18.25
N GLN A 563 0.92 0.21 -17.47
CA GLN A 563 -0.49 0.11 -17.88
C GLN A 563 -0.68 0.93 -19.17
N PHE A 564 -0.24 0.37 -20.30
CA PHE A 564 -0.51 0.95 -21.61
C PHE A 564 -2.01 0.91 -21.84
N GLY A 565 -2.54 2.01 -22.38
CA GLY A 565 -3.94 2.20 -22.79
C GLY A 565 -4.35 1.29 -23.94
N ASN A 566 -4.28 -0.01 -23.72
CA ASN A 566 -5.05 -1.00 -24.45
C ASN A 566 -6.36 -1.17 -23.69
N GLU A 567 -7.19 -0.13 -23.74
CA GLU A 567 -8.62 -0.37 -23.87
C GLU A 567 -8.80 -1.11 -25.20
N VAL A 568 -8.53 -2.43 -25.19
CA VAL A 568 -9.24 -3.29 -26.12
C VAL A 568 -10.68 -3.05 -25.74
N PRO A 569 -11.54 -2.53 -26.65
CA PRO A 569 -12.94 -2.37 -26.34
C PRO A 569 -13.43 -3.76 -25.96
N SER A 570 -13.62 -3.96 -24.66
CA SER A 570 -14.32 -5.10 -24.14
C SER A 570 -15.65 -5.08 -24.87
N LYS A 571 -15.95 -6.14 -25.62
CA LYS A 571 -17.36 -6.39 -25.92
C LYS A 571 -17.98 -6.52 -24.54
N GLU A 572 -18.68 -5.47 -24.09
CA GLU A 572 -19.30 -5.46 -22.79
C GLU A 572 -20.29 -6.62 -22.74
N HIS A 573 -19.83 -7.73 -22.17
CA HIS A 573 -20.69 -8.84 -21.84
C HIS A 573 -21.46 -8.40 -20.60
N HIS A 574 -22.53 -7.65 -20.82
CA HIS A 574 -23.39 -7.05 -19.79
C HIS A 574 -23.82 -8.06 -18.71
N GLU A 575 -23.86 -9.35 -19.03
CA GLU A 575 -24.22 -10.43 -18.10
C GLU A 575 -23.04 -10.93 -17.22
N LEU A 576 -21.78 -10.75 -17.62
CA LEU A 576 -20.61 -11.30 -16.92
C LEU A 576 -20.17 -10.44 -15.74
N LYS A 577 -20.25 -9.12 -15.89
CA LYS A 577 -19.85 -8.17 -14.85
C LYS A 577 -20.67 -8.37 -13.56
N PRO A 578 -22.02 -8.42 -13.58
CA PRO A 578 -22.80 -8.73 -12.38
C PRO A 578 -22.46 -10.11 -11.79
N TYR A 579 -22.15 -11.11 -12.61
CA TYR A 579 -21.82 -12.44 -12.12
C TYR A 579 -20.53 -12.46 -11.29
N VAL A 580 -19.48 -11.79 -11.78
CA VAL A 580 -18.15 -11.72 -11.14
C VAL A 580 -18.15 -10.74 -9.96
N HIS A 581 -18.94 -9.66 -10.07
CA HIS A 581 -19.09 -8.69 -9.00
C HIS A 581 -19.87 -9.25 -7.82
N HIS A 582 -20.81 -10.16 -8.06
CA HIS A 582 -21.70 -10.69 -7.04
C HIS A 582 -21.49 -12.19 -6.84
N LEU A 583 -20.50 -12.58 -6.02
CA LEU A 583 -20.18 -13.99 -5.80
C LEU A 583 -21.06 -14.60 -4.69
N HIS A 584 -21.54 -15.82 -4.93
CA HIS A 584 -22.21 -16.62 -3.89
C HIS A 584 -21.16 -17.46 -3.18
N VAL A 585 -21.09 -17.34 -1.86
CA VAL A 585 -20.02 -17.89 -1.03
C VAL A 585 -20.60 -18.60 0.19
N ILE A 586 -19.98 -19.71 0.57
CA ILE A 586 -20.10 -20.32 1.89
C ILE A 586 -18.78 -20.09 2.61
N ASP A 587 -18.79 -19.35 3.71
CA ASP A 587 -17.58 -18.98 4.47
C ASP A 587 -17.28 -19.91 5.66
N ASN A 588 -18.25 -20.72 6.07
CA ASN A 588 -18.03 -21.70 7.12
C ASN A 588 -17.34 -22.96 6.57
N GLN A 589 -16.11 -23.21 7.03
CA GLN A 589 -15.32 -24.38 6.65
C GLN A 589 -15.97 -25.71 7.03
N GLN A 590 -16.63 -25.77 8.20
CA GLN A 590 -17.36 -26.96 8.65
C GLN A 590 -18.55 -27.26 7.72
N ALA A 591 -19.32 -26.22 7.34
CA ALA A 591 -20.43 -26.37 6.40
C ALA A 591 -19.96 -26.88 5.02
N LEU A 592 -18.84 -26.34 4.51
CA LEU A 592 -18.21 -26.84 3.28
C LEU A 592 -17.80 -28.31 3.40
N PHE A 593 -17.28 -28.71 4.56
CA PHE A 593 -16.87 -30.09 4.81
C PHE A 593 -18.06 -31.04 4.89
N GLU A 594 -19.15 -30.63 5.52
CA GLU A 594 -20.40 -31.40 5.58
C GLU A 594 -21.01 -31.60 4.20
N LEU A 595 -21.08 -30.54 3.37
CA LEU A 595 -21.49 -30.66 1.98
C LEU A 595 -20.61 -31.65 1.22
N SER A 596 -19.29 -31.58 1.40
CA SER A 596 -18.34 -32.53 0.79
C SER A 596 -18.64 -33.99 1.18
N HIS A 597 -18.95 -34.26 2.45
CA HIS A 597 -19.30 -35.60 2.92
C HIS A 597 -20.66 -36.08 2.40
N ARG A 598 -21.63 -35.17 2.24
CA ARG A 598 -22.92 -35.49 1.62
C ARG A 598 -22.76 -35.87 0.15
N ILE A 599 -21.86 -35.22 -0.59
CA ILE A 599 -21.63 -35.50 -2.02
C ILE A 599 -20.81 -36.78 -2.23
N GLU A 600 -19.70 -36.95 -1.50
CA GLU A 600 -18.84 -38.12 -1.56
C GLU A 600 -18.54 -38.62 -0.14
N PRO A 601 -19.39 -39.52 0.41
CA PRO A 601 -19.17 -40.12 1.72
C PRO A 601 -17.82 -40.83 1.79
N ARG A 602 -17.19 -40.82 2.97
CA ARG A 602 -16.02 -41.66 3.22
C ARG A 602 -16.50 -43.12 3.27
N VAL A 603 -15.99 -43.95 2.36
CA VAL A 603 -16.18 -45.40 2.38
C VAL A 603 -15.32 -46.01 3.47
#